data_AF-A0A6G2BJC2-F1
#
_entry.id   AF-A0A6G2BJC2-F1
#
_cell.length_a   1.000
_cell.length_b   1.000
_cell.length_c   1.000
_cell.angle_alpha   90.00
_cell.angle_beta   90.00
_cell.angle_gamma   90.00
#
_symmetry.space_group_name_H-M   'P 1'
#
loop_
_entity.id
_entity.type
_entity.pdbx_description
1 polymer ?
#
loop_
_entity_poly.entity_id
_entity_poly.type
_entity_poly.pdbx_seq_one_letter_code
_entity_poly.pdbx_strand_id
1 'polypeptide(L)'
;MNLKEHATRVAVLKVLRDAVEDQYQAMRREVLDELRAARAEYALKSIRVTLRDGTPIATITLIDPKPGVVVADEDAFTTWVIENHPGEVETLVRVRPSWRKQFVAQLAAWPDPVTDPHTGEVIPGLEAAPAPEPRSFSLRPVPGGTEQVARAWRTGEIDLPRLLALDSGEGRGERR
;
A
#
# COMPACT_ATOMS: atom_id res chain seq x y z
N MET A 1 -22.24 15.26 -12.63
CA MET A 1 -20.82 15.53 -12.89
C MET A 1 -20.36 14.74 -14.11
N ASN A 2 -19.45 15.30 -14.91
CA ASN A 2 -18.90 14.65 -16.11
C ASN A 2 -17.54 13.96 -15.82
N LEU A 3 -17.06 13.11 -16.74
CA LEU A 3 -15.79 12.37 -16.60
C LEU A 3 -14.60 13.29 -16.32
N LYS A 4 -14.55 14.46 -16.95
CA LYS A 4 -13.46 15.43 -16.77
C LYS A 4 -13.43 15.95 -15.33
N GLU A 5 -14.57 16.26 -14.74
CA GLU A 5 -14.68 16.69 -13.34
C GLU A 5 -14.21 15.60 -12.38
N HIS A 6 -14.57 14.34 -12.62
CA HIS A 6 -14.07 13.22 -11.84
C HIS A 6 -12.56 13.05 -11.99
N ALA A 7 -12.02 13.13 -13.21
CA ALA A 7 -10.58 13.02 -13.45
C ALA A 7 -9.81 14.15 -12.73
N THR A 8 -10.31 15.38 -12.80
CA THR A 8 -9.75 16.52 -12.05
C THR A 8 -9.77 16.25 -10.54
N ARG A 9 -10.90 15.79 -10.01
CA ARG A 9 -11.04 15.47 -8.57
C ARG A 9 -10.04 14.40 -8.13
N VAL A 10 -9.86 13.33 -8.90
CA VAL A 10 -8.88 12.27 -8.58
C VAL A 10 -7.45 12.82 -8.59
N ALA A 11 -7.09 13.68 -9.54
CA ALA A 11 -5.76 14.28 -9.60
C ALA A 11 -5.48 15.19 -8.39
N VAL A 12 -6.44 16.05 -8.04
CA VAL A 12 -6.34 16.91 -6.85
C VAL A 12 -6.22 16.08 -5.57
N LEU A 13 -7.07 15.07 -5.40
CA LEU A 13 -7.04 14.18 -4.23
C LEU A 13 -5.71 13.44 -4.09
N LYS A 14 -5.12 12.96 -5.19
CA LYS A 14 -3.81 12.31 -5.16
C LYS A 14 -2.73 13.26 -4.61
N VAL A 15 -2.64 14.47 -5.14
CA VAL A 15 -1.61 15.44 -4.71
C VAL A 15 -1.77 15.78 -3.23
N LEU A 16 -3.00 16.03 -2.78
CA LEU A 16 -3.27 16.34 -1.38
C LEU A 16 -2.97 15.14 -0.47
N ARG A 17 -3.35 13.93 -0.87
CA ARG A 17 -3.03 12.70 -0.14
C ARG A 17 -1.53 12.52 0.01
N ASP A 18 -0.78 12.66 -1.08
CA ASP A 18 0.67 12.46 -1.06
C ASP A 18 1.34 13.52 -0.16
N ALA A 19 0.89 14.79 -0.20
CA ALA A 19 1.39 15.85 0.68
C ALA A 19 1.05 15.61 2.18
N VAL A 20 -0.16 15.15 2.48
CA VAL A 20 -0.57 14.81 3.85
C VAL A 20 0.21 13.60 4.37
N GLU A 21 0.44 12.60 3.53
CA GLU A 21 1.23 11.42 3.87
C GLU A 21 2.67 11.79 4.22
N ASP A 22 3.32 12.62 3.39
CA ASP A 22 4.69 13.07 3.65
C ASP A 22 4.81 13.79 5.00
N GLN A 23 3.89 14.71 5.29
CA GLN A 23 3.86 15.45 6.56
C GLN A 23 3.52 14.52 7.74
N TYR A 24 2.58 13.59 7.55
CA TYR A 24 2.21 12.60 8.57
C TYR A 24 3.42 11.73 8.95
N GLN A 25 4.16 11.22 7.96
CA GLN A 25 5.35 10.41 8.21
C GLN A 25 6.48 11.21 8.86
N ALA A 26 6.68 12.46 8.48
CA ALA A 26 7.64 13.34 9.14
C ALA A 26 7.31 13.52 10.63
N MET A 27 6.08 13.95 10.93
CA MET A 27 5.61 14.17 12.31
C MET A 27 5.60 12.88 13.13
N ARG A 28 5.24 11.74 12.52
CA ARG A 28 5.23 10.45 13.20
C ARG A 28 6.63 10.02 13.65
N ARG A 29 7.67 10.36 12.87
CA ARG A 29 9.07 10.10 13.27
C ARG A 29 9.49 11.00 14.42
N GLU A 30 9.19 12.29 14.35
CA GLU A 30 9.49 13.25 15.42
C GLU A 30 8.84 12.83 16.75
N VAL A 31 7.53 12.53 16.74
CA VAL A 31 6.80 12.07 17.94
C VAL A 31 7.36 10.75 18.50
N LEU A 32 7.84 9.85 17.64
CA LEU A 32 8.45 8.60 18.09
C LEU A 32 9.76 8.87 18.86
N ASP A 33 10.58 9.77 18.35
CA ASP A 33 11.86 10.12 18.98
C ASP A 33 11.63 10.90 20.30
N GLU A 34 10.64 11.80 20.34
CA GLU A 34 10.22 12.48 21.57
C GLU A 34 9.68 11.50 22.63
N LEU A 35 8.83 10.53 22.24
CA LEU A 35 8.33 9.52 23.17
C LEU A 35 9.44 8.62 23.72
N ARG A 36 10.48 8.32 22.92
CA ARG A 36 11.65 7.58 23.40
C ARG A 36 12.43 8.40 24.42
N ALA A 37 12.66 9.68 24.16
CA ALA A 37 13.33 10.59 25.09
C ALA A 37 12.53 10.75 26.40
N ALA A 38 11.21 11.00 26.30
CA ALA A 38 10.33 11.14 27.45
C ALA A 38 10.26 9.87 28.31
N ARG A 39 10.34 8.68 27.69
CA ARG A 39 10.44 7.43 28.43
C ARG A 39 11.76 7.32 29.19
N ALA A 40 12.88 7.68 28.56
CA ALA A 40 14.20 7.58 29.18
C ALA A 40 14.34 8.55 30.37
N GLU A 41 13.79 9.76 30.25
CA GLU A 41 13.93 10.81 31.25
C GLU A 41 12.85 10.75 32.34
N TYR A 42 11.60 10.48 31.96
CA TYR A 42 10.43 10.63 32.85
C TYR A 42 9.61 9.34 33.04
N ALA A 43 10.05 8.21 32.49
CA ALA A 43 9.28 6.96 32.44
C ALA A 43 7.88 7.10 31.80
N LEU A 44 7.66 8.15 31.00
CA LEU A 44 6.41 8.39 30.29
C LEU A 44 6.38 7.59 28.98
N LYS A 45 5.31 6.82 28.77
CA LYS A 45 5.14 5.99 27.55
C LYS A 45 3.92 6.33 26.72
N SER A 46 2.99 7.13 27.24
CA SER A 46 1.72 7.44 26.59
C SER A 46 1.34 8.89 26.77
N ILE A 47 0.78 9.49 25.73
CA ILE A 47 0.23 10.85 25.74
C ILE A 47 -1.20 10.84 25.21
N ARG A 48 -2.08 11.59 25.87
CA ARG A 48 -3.44 11.83 25.39
C ARG A 48 -3.42 13.02 24.43
N VAL A 49 -4.00 12.84 23.25
CA VAL A 49 -4.12 13.88 22.23
C VAL A 49 -5.53 14.44 22.28
N THR A 50 -5.64 15.77 22.36
CA THR A 50 -6.91 16.49 22.41
C THR A 50 -6.97 17.53 21.29
N LEU A 51 -8.19 17.88 20.89
CA LEU A 51 -8.46 19.10 20.14
C LEU A 51 -8.17 20.34 21.02
N ARG A 52 -8.22 21.53 20.41
CA ARG A 52 -7.99 22.82 21.11
C ARG A 52 -9.03 23.11 22.20
N ASP A 53 -10.23 22.56 22.06
CA ASP A 53 -11.32 22.66 23.03
C ASP A 53 -11.18 21.63 24.18
N GLY A 54 -10.12 20.82 24.18
CA GLY A 54 -9.87 19.77 25.18
C GLY A 54 -10.52 18.42 24.86
N THR A 55 -11.30 18.32 23.77
CA THR A 55 -11.95 17.06 23.39
C THR A 55 -10.89 16.00 23.05
N PRO A 56 -10.86 14.84 23.74
CA PRO A 56 -9.88 13.80 23.45
C PRO A 56 -10.16 13.12 22.10
N ILE A 57 -9.11 12.95 21.29
CA ILE A 57 -9.22 12.33 19.95
C ILE A 57 -8.35 11.09 19.76
N ALA A 58 -7.25 10.95 20.52
CA ALA A 58 -6.38 9.78 20.43
C ALA A 58 -5.54 9.60 21.70
N THR A 59 -4.90 8.44 21.81
CA THR A 59 -3.78 8.23 22.73
C THR A 59 -2.64 7.64 21.93
N ILE A 60 -1.47 8.28 21.99
CA ILE A 60 -0.24 7.78 21.35
C ILE A 60 0.57 7.09 22.44
N THR A 61 0.94 5.82 22.21
CA THR A 61 1.70 5.01 23.16
C THR A 61 2.91 4.41 22.49
N LEU A 62 4.07 4.52 23.13
CA LEU A 62 5.28 3.82 22.74
C LEU A 62 5.09 2.32 23.03
N ILE A 63 5.19 1.51 21.99
CA ILE A 63 5.04 0.05 22.10
C ILE A 63 6.40 -0.56 22.45
N ASP A 64 6.40 -1.40 23.47
CA ASP A 64 7.53 -2.25 23.80
C ASP A 64 7.65 -3.39 22.77
N PRO A 65 8.78 -3.50 22.04
CA PRO A 65 9.01 -4.66 21.20
C PRO A 65 9.11 -5.90 22.08
N LYS A 66 8.37 -6.95 21.71
CA LYS A 66 8.54 -8.26 22.32
C LYS A 66 9.74 -8.94 21.67
N PRO A 67 10.66 -9.56 22.43
CA PRO A 67 11.73 -10.35 21.82
C PRO A 67 11.11 -11.45 20.97
N GLY A 68 11.52 -11.51 19.70
CA GLY A 68 11.15 -12.55 18.76
C GLY A 68 12.36 -13.39 18.40
N VAL A 69 12.13 -14.67 18.16
CA VAL A 69 13.15 -15.55 17.56
C VAL A 69 13.00 -15.43 16.05
N VAL A 70 14.10 -15.15 15.36
CA VAL A 70 14.18 -15.17 13.90
C VAL A 70 15.21 -16.20 13.48
N VAL A 71 15.00 -16.82 12.33
CA VAL A 71 16.02 -17.64 11.69
C VAL A 71 17.11 -16.69 11.18
N ALA A 72 18.28 -16.72 11.82
CA ALA A 72 19.40 -15.86 11.45
C ALA A 72 20.21 -16.43 10.27
N ASP A 73 20.17 -17.74 10.08
CA ASP A 73 20.83 -18.49 9.02
C ASP A 73 19.89 -19.61 8.56
N GLU A 74 19.30 -19.43 7.37
CA GLU A 74 18.34 -20.36 6.79
C GLU A 74 18.99 -21.70 6.41
N ASP A 75 20.24 -21.71 5.96
CA ASP A 75 20.91 -22.94 5.53
C ASP A 75 21.27 -23.79 6.75
N ALA A 76 21.80 -23.16 7.81
CA ALA A 76 22.09 -23.84 9.07
C ALA A 76 20.82 -24.36 9.75
N PHE A 77 19.75 -23.56 9.76
CA PHE A 77 18.47 -23.97 10.32
C PHE A 77 17.85 -25.11 9.50
N THR A 78 17.82 -24.99 8.17
CA THR A 78 17.31 -26.05 7.28
C THR A 78 18.09 -27.34 7.47
N THR A 79 19.43 -27.29 7.57
CA THR A 79 20.25 -28.49 7.82
C THR A 79 19.87 -29.14 9.14
N TRP A 80 19.73 -28.36 10.21
CA TRP A 80 19.30 -28.88 11.51
C TRP A 80 17.89 -29.48 11.46
N VAL A 81 16.95 -28.87 10.73
CA VAL A 81 15.59 -29.40 10.53
C VAL A 81 15.62 -30.70 9.73
N ILE A 82 16.43 -30.81 8.67
CA ILE A 82 16.60 -32.07 7.91
C ILE A 82 17.08 -33.19 8.83
N GLU A 83 18.02 -32.89 9.74
CA GLU A 83 18.60 -33.89 10.65
C GLU A 83 17.65 -34.28 11.80
N ASN A 84 16.93 -33.31 12.39
CA ASN A 84 16.16 -33.51 13.63
C ASN A 84 14.66 -33.68 13.38
N HIS A 85 14.15 -33.14 12.28
CA HIS A 85 12.74 -33.12 11.89
C HIS A 85 12.56 -33.37 10.38
N PRO A 86 13.06 -34.51 9.83
CA PRO A 86 13.08 -34.77 8.39
C PRO A 86 11.70 -34.76 7.71
N GLY A 87 10.63 -35.02 8.46
CA GLY A 87 9.24 -34.95 7.95
C GLY A 87 8.73 -33.53 7.71
N GLU A 88 9.45 -32.51 8.20
CA GLU A 88 9.10 -31.09 8.04
C GLU A 88 9.80 -30.46 6.82
N VAL A 89 10.47 -31.27 5.98
CA VAL A 89 11.16 -30.81 4.76
C VAL A 89 10.56 -31.48 3.53
N GLU A 90 10.08 -30.68 2.59
CA GLU A 90 9.46 -31.15 1.36
C GLU A 90 10.41 -30.99 0.16
N THR A 91 10.45 -32.02 -0.71
CA THR A 91 11.10 -31.93 -2.02
C THR A 91 10.04 -31.68 -3.10
N LEU A 92 10.10 -30.52 -3.75
CA LEU A 92 9.14 -30.13 -4.78
C LEU A 92 9.71 -30.32 -6.20
N VAL A 93 9.06 -31.16 -7.01
CA VAL A 93 9.29 -31.20 -8.46
C VAL A 93 8.47 -30.08 -9.11
N ARG A 94 9.15 -29.06 -9.64
CA ARG A 94 8.51 -27.89 -10.26
C ARG A 94 9.24 -27.43 -11.50
N VAL A 95 8.50 -26.90 -12.47
CA VAL A 95 9.08 -26.10 -13.56
C VAL A 95 9.72 -24.84 -12.97
N ARG A 96 10.96 -24.53 -13.39
CA ARG A 96 11.70 -23.35 -12.91
C ARG A 96 10.88 -22.08 -13.17
N PRO A 97 10.61 -21.24 -12.16
CA PRO A 97 9.68 -20.11 -12.30
C PRO A 97 10.11 -19.07 -13.34
N SER A 98 11.40 -18.78 -13.41
CA SER A 98 11.97 -17.84 -14.38
C SER A 98 11.80 -18.35 -15.81
N TRP A 99 12.12 -19.62 -16.04
CA TRP A 99 11.94 -20.27 -17.33
C TRP A 99 10.47 -20.29 -17.75
N ARG A 100 9.56 -20.73 -16.85
CA ARG A 100 8.12 -20.74 -17.12
C ARG A 100 7.61 -19.34 -17.51
N LYS A 101 8.02 -18.32 -16.77
CA LYS A 101 7.63 -16.92 -17.03
C LYS A 101 8.13 -16.45 -18.39
N GLN A 102 9.39 -16.72 -18.72
CA GLN A 102 9.99 -16.33 -20.00
C GLN A 102 9.34 -17.07 -21.17
N PHE A 103 9.15 -18.37 -21.04
CA PHE A 103 8.54 -19.22 -22.06
C PHE A 103 7.12 -18.75 -22.37
N VAL A 104 6.25 -18.59 -21.36
CA VAL A 104 4.88 -18.10 -21.56
C VAL A 104 4.85 -16.68 -22.15
N ALA A 105 5.79 -15.80 -21.78
CA ALA A 105 5.87 -14.45 -22.34
C ALA A 105 6.32 -14.41 -23.82
N GLN A 106 6.98 -15.46 -24.31
CA GLN A 106 7.37 -15.60 -25.71
C GLN A 106 6.24 -16.15 -26.59
N LEU A 107 5.24 -16.81 -25.98
CA LEU A 107 4.04 -17.24 -26.68
C LEU A 107 3.24 -15.98 -27.06
N ALA A 108 3.16 -15.71 -28.36
CA ALA A 108 2.39 -14.58 -28.85
C ALA A 108 0.89 -14.83 -28.62
N ALA A 109 0.10 -13.76 -28.50
CA ALA A 109 -1.35 -13.82 -28.37
C ALA A 109 -2.00 -14.30 -29.68
N TRP A 110 -1.87 -15.59 -29.96
CA TRP A 110 -2.48 -16.25 -31.10
C TRP A 110 -3.71 -17.03 -30.65
N PRO A 111 -4.74 -17.12 -31.51
CA PRO A 111 -5.92 -17.88 -31.20
C PRO A 111 -5.57 -19.37 -31.04
N ASP A 112 -6.35 -20.03 -30.18
CA ASP A 112 -6.31 -21.44 -29.82
C ASP A 112 -6.19 -22.36 -31.07
N PRO A 113 -5.33 -23.41 -31.06
CA PRO A 113 -4.47 -23.92 -29.97
C PRO A 113 -3.14 -23.16 -29.77
N VAL A 114 -2.66 -23.14 -28.52
CA VAL A 114 -1.35 -22.57 -28.17
C VAL A 114 -0.23 -23.46 -28.73
N THR A 115 0.59 -22.91 -29.62
CA THR A 115 1.70 -23.61 -30.27
C THR A 115 3.07 -23.05 -29.88
N ASP A 116 4.09 -23.90 -29.89
CA ASP A 116 5.48 -23.48 -29.76
C ASP A 116 5.87 -22.64 -30.99
N PRO A 117 6.34 -21.39 -30.82
CA PRO A 117 6.64 -20.50 -31.93
C PRO A 117 7.84 -20.96 -32.78
N HIS A 118 8.67 -21.88 -32.28
CA HIS A 118 9.84 -22.42 -32.97
C HIS A 118 9.55 -23.74 -33.69
N THR A 119 8.72 -24.61 -33.13
CA THR A 119 8.44 -25.94 -33.70
C THR A 119 7.06 -26.05 -34.35
N GLY A 120 6.13 -25.17 -34.00
CA GLY A 120 4.74 -25.23 -34.44
C GLY A 120 3.91 -26.31 -33.73
N GLU A 121 4.48 -27.04 -32.77
CA GLU A 121 3.78 -28.09 -32.03
C GLU A 121 2.79 -27.50 -31.03
N VAL A 122 1.61 -28.12 -30.89
CA VAL A 122 0.63 -27.76 -29.86
C VAL A 122 1.18 -28.10 -28.48
N ILE A 123 1.20 -27.14 -27.56
CA ILE A 123 1.73 -27.33 -26.21
C ILE A 123 0.57 -27.80 -25.30
N PRO A 124 0.58 -29.06 -24.81
CA PRO A 124 -0.48 -29.55 -23.93
C PRO A 124 -0.52 -28.77 -22.60
N GLY A 125 -1.73 -28.46 -22.13
CA GLY A 125 -1.95 -27.78 -20.84
C GLY A 125 -1.86 -26.25 -20.89
N LEU A 126 -1.78 -25.63 -22.08
CA LEU A 126 -1.89 -24.18 -22.27
C LEU A 126 -3.15 -23.83 -23.06
N GLU A 127 -3.85 -22.80 -22.60
CA GLU A 127 -5.04 -22.24 -23.25
C GLU A 127 -4.88 -20.72 -23.40
N ALA A 128 -5.36 -20.17 -24.51
CA ALA A 128 -5.39 -18.73 -24.72
C ALA A 128 -6.55 -18.10 -23.93
N ALA A 129 -6.24 -17.32 -22.89
CA ALA A 129 -7.25 -16.54 -22.18
C ALA A 129 -7.56 -15.23 -22.94
N PRO A 130 -8.82 -14.79 -23.00
CA PRO A 130 -9.14 -13.48 -23.54
C PRO A 130 -8.45 -12.39 -22.72
N ALA A 131 -8.07 -11.29 -23.39
CA ALA A 131 -7.51 -10.14 -22.71
C ALA A 131 -8.49 -9.67 -21.62
N PRO A 132 -8.06 -9.57 -20.34
CA PRO A 132 -8.95 -9.15 -19.29
C PRO A 132 -9.36 -7.69 -19.49
N GLU A 133 -10.55 -7.32 -19.01
CA GLU A 133 -10.96 -5.93 -18.98
C GLU A 133 -9.96 -5.08 -18.18
N PRO A 134 -9.69 -3.82 -18.59
CA PRO A 134 -8.77 -2.94 -17.87
C PRO A 134 -9.19 -2.76 -16.40
N ARG A 135 -8.31 -3.17 -15.47
CA ARG A 135 -8.59 -3.13 -14.02
C ARG A 135 -8.15 -1.84 -13.33
N SER A 136 -7.40 -0.98 -14.02
CA SER A 136 -6.82 0.23 -13.43
C SER A 136 -6.50 1.28 -14.49
N PHE A 137 -6.29 2.52 -14.03
CA PHE A 137 -5.75 3.61 -14.83
C PHE A 137 -4.47 4.14 -14.17
N SER A 138 -3.57 4.71 -14.97
CA SER A 138 -2.38 5.40 -14.45
C SER A 138 -2.66 6.90 -14.30
N LEU A 139 -2.22 7.51 -13.20
CA LEU A 139 -2.30 8.95 -12.99
C LEU A 139 -0.90 9.52 -12.76
N ARG A 140 -0.48 10.41 -13.66
CA ARG A 140 0.78 11.14 -13.56
C ARG A 140 0.49 12.64 -13.69
N PRO A 141 0.70 13.44 -12.64
CA PRO A 141 0.63 14.90 -12.77
C PRO A 141 1.57 15.39 -13.86
N VAL A 142 1.13 16.41 -14.60
CA VAL A 142 2.00 17.13 -15.54
C VAL A 142 3.06 17.93 -14.77
N PRO A 143 4.19 18.31 -15.39
CA PRO A 143 5.16 19.21 -14.77
C PRO A 143 4.50 20.48 -14.21
N GLY A 144 4.79 20.85 -12.97
CA GLY A 144 4.15 21.99 -12.30
C GLY A 144 2.73 21.74 -11.77
N GLY A 145 2.14 20.57 -12.05
CA GLY A 145 0.76 20.25 -11.67
C GLY A 145 0.57 20.12 -10.16
N THR A 146 1.53 19.51 -9.47
CA THR A 146 1.53 19.38 -8.00
C THR A 146 1.59 20.74 -7.33
N GLU A 147 2.46 21.63 -7.81
CA GLU A 147 2.66 22.99 -7.30
C GLU A 147 1.41 23.84 -7.50
N GLN A 148 0.72 23.68 -8.63
CA GLN A 148 -0.56 24.35 -8.90
C GLN A 148 -1.66 23.89 -7.95
N VAL A 149 -1.79 22.58 -7.70
CA VAL A 149 -2.77 22.06 -6.73
C VAL A 149 -2.43 22.56 -5.32
N ALA A 150 -1.15 22.54 -4.91
CA ALA A 150 -0.72 23.05 -3.62
C ALA A 150 -0.95 24.56 -3.47
N ARG A 151 -0.79 25.35 -4.55
CA ARG A 151 -1.14 26.77 -4.56
C ARG A 151 -2.64 26.95 -4.38
N ALA A 152 -3.45 26.30 -5.22
CA ALA A 152 -4.91 26.38 -5.20
C ALA A 152 -5.49 25.99 -3.83
N TRP A 153 -4.89 25.01 -3.16
CA TRP A 153 -5.26 24.65 -1.80
C TRP A 153 -4.94 25.77 -0.80
N ARG A 154 -3.73 26.33 -0.82
CA ARG A 154 -3.31 27.42 0.08
C ARG A 154 -4.07 28.73 -0.15
N THR A 155 -4.49 29.01 -1.38
CA THR A 155 -5.24 30.22 -1.73
C THR A 155 -6.75 30.07 -1.56
N GLY A 156 -7.24 28.89 -1.15
CA GLY A 156 -8.67 28.63 -0.95
C GLY A 156 -9.46 28.40 -2.24
N GLU A 157 -8.80 28.19 -3.38
CA GLU A 157 -9.43 27.79 -4.64
C GLU A 157 -9.95 26.34 -4.60
N ILE A 158 -9.44 25.52 -3.67
CA ILE A 158 -9.94 24.16 -3.39
C ILE A 158 -10.78 24.17 -2.11
N ASP A 159 -12.08 23.95 -2.28
CA ASP A 159 -13.04 23.69 -1.20
C ASP A 159 -12.92 22.23 -0.73
N LEU A 160 -12.15 22.01 0.35
CA LEU A 160 -11.90 20.67 0.89
C LEU A 160 -13.17 19.94 1.37
N PRO A 161 -14.07 20.55 2.17
CA PRO A 161 -15.33 19.91 2.55
C PRO A 161 -16.12 19.39 1.35
N ARG A 162 -16.26 20.22 0.30
CA ARG A 162 -16.93 19.82 -0.94
C ARG A 162 -16.16 18.75 -1.70
N LEU A 163 -14.83 18.86 -1.75
CA LEU A 163 -13.95 17.90 -2.41
C LEU A 163 -13.99 16.52 -1.75
N LEU A 164 -14.14 16.45 -0.43
CA LEU A 164 -14.18 15.21 0.33
C LEU A 164 -15.61 14.70 0.54
N ALA A 165 -16.64 15.51 0.24
CA ALA A 165 -18.04 15.21 0.53
C ALA A 165 -18.21 14.77 2.00
N LEU A 166 -17.52 15.46 2.93
CA LEU A 166 -17.70 15.21 4.35
C LEU A 166 -19.04 15.82 4.73
N ASP A 167 -20.08 14.99 4.80
CA ASP A 167 -21.33 15.40 5.43
C ASP A 167 -21.02 15.78 6.88
N SER A 168 -21.22 17.05 7.22
CA SER A 168 -21.21 17.52 8.59
C SER A 168 -22.29 16.75 9.35
N GLY A 169 -21.86 15.83 10.22
CA GLY A 169 -22.73 14.97 11.02
C GLY A 169 -23.55 15.71 12.08
N GLU A 170 -24.33 16.70 11.70
CA GLU A 170 -25.38 17.31 12.51
C GLU A 170 -26.69 16.58 12.25
N GLY A 171 -26.88 15.45 12.92
CA GLY A 171 -28.07 14.62 12.72
C GLY A 171 -28.22 13.46 13.69
N ARG A 172 -27.85 13.63 14.97
CA ARG A 172 -28.35 12.73 16.02
C ARG A 172 -28.36 13.41 17.39
N GLY A 173 -29.40 14.20 17.62
CA GLY A 173 -29.67 14.86 18.88
C GLY A 173 -31.11 15.33 18.99
N GLU A 174 -32.06 14.53 18.52
CA GLU A 174 -33.46 14.80 18.81
C GLU A 174 -33.77 14.24 20.21
N ARG A 175 -34.00 15.18 21.12
CA ARG A 175 -34.52 14.96 22.46
C ARG A 175 -35.95 14.43 22.34
N ARG A 176 -36.27 13.37 23.08
CA ARG A 176 -37.32 13.34 24.11
C ARG A 176 -37.28 12.03 24.89
#